data_AF-A0A4Q5WF64-F1
#
_entry.id   AF-A0A4Q5WF64-F1
#
_cell.length_a   1.000
_cell.length_b   1.000
_cell.length_c   1.000
_cell.angle_alpha   90.00
_cell.angle_beta   90.00
_cell.angle_gamma   90.00
#
_symmetry.space_group_name_H-M   'P 1'
#
loop_
_entity.id
_entity.type
_entity.pdbx_description
1 polymer ?
#
loop_
_entity_poly.entity_id
_entity_poly.type
_entity_poly.pdbx_seq_one_letter_code
_entity_poly.pdbx_strand_id
1 'polypeptide(L)'
;MAKLKITGKDIRGIGYPEAPVVSLAMGLMEKHYKHSTLDEALKILSNIKEAPADYLEHPVLGKIAAQLLPKPSAEGAEISLNQGGITFSVFGSEGIEAGALHQMYTAAKLPIAVAGALMPDAHSGYGLPIGGVLATENAVIPYGVGVDIGCRMCLSVFDLPVKDLEGKSGFFARTIQEHTLFGSGAQFGRAADHEVLHRDTFSETPLLKGLHARAWKQLGTSGSGNHFVEFGVVTVDESDAVLGIPAGVYIGLLSHSGSRALGANIANHYTKVAKQLRRLPSEASNLAWLTLDEQEGIEYWNAMNLAGDYASACHHVIHDKVAKTLGRRPLRMVENHHNFAWKEQWEGREVIVHRKGATPAGEGVLGIIPGSMASPGFIVKGKGEEASVNSAAHGAGR
;
A
#
# COMPACT_ATOMS: atom_id res chain seq x y z
N MET A 1 -39.11 27.27 -13.00
CA MET A 1 -38.56 27.21 -11.63
C MET A 1 -37.05 27.22 -11.71
N ALA A 2 -36.38 28.00 -10.85
CA ALA A 2 -34.92 28.00 -10.77
C ALA A 2 -34.41 26.62 -10.34
N LYS A 3 -33.21 26.23 -10.81
CA LYS A 3 -32.57 24.97 -10.39
C LYS A 3 -32.24 25.06 -8.90
N LEU A 4 -32.54 24.01 -8.14
CA LEU A 4 -32.22 23.90 -6.72
C LEU A 4 -30.73 24.26 -6.49
N LYS A 5 -30.49 25.19 -5.56
CA LYS A 5 -29.15 25.55 -5.05
C LYS A 5 -29.15 25.27 -3.55
N ILE A 6 -28.59 24.12 -3.18
CA ILE A 6 -28.46 23.68 -1.79
C ILE A 6 -26.97 23.60 -1.45
N THR A 7 -26.56 24.11 -0.30
CA THR A 7 -25.16 24.11 0.12
C THR A 7 -24.93 23.15 1.28
N GLY A 8 -23.68 22.72 1.46
CA GLY A 8 -23.30 21.95 2.64
C GLY A 8 -23.48 22.70 3.96
N LYS A 9 -23.60 24.04 3.96
CA LYS A 9 -23.93 24.81 5.17
C LYS A 9 -25.40 24.61 5.55
N ASP A 10 -26.30 24.57 4.56
CA ASP A 10 -27.74 24.40 4.78
C ASP A 10 -28.04 23.00 5.35
N ILE A 11 -27.42 21.96 4.80
CA ILE A 11 -27.56 20.56 5.23
C ILE A 11 -26.98 20.35 6.65
N ARG A 12 -25.88 21.03 6.99
CA ARG A 12 -25.35 21.02 8.35
C ARG A 12 -26.24 21.79 9.33
N GLY A 13 -26.91 22.84 8.86
CA GLY A 13 -27.86 23.62 9.66
C GLY A 13 -29.03 22.79 10.19
N ILE A 14 -29.45 21.75 9.46
CA ILE A 14 -30.45 20.77 9.91
C ILE A 14 -29.83 19.58 10.68
N GLY A 15 -28.54 19.65 11.00
CA GLY A 15 -27.84 18.72 11.91
C GLY A 15 -27.45 17.37 11.31
N TYR A 16 -27.14 17.30 10.02
CA TYR A 16 -26.48 16.13 9.43
C TYR A 16 -25.03 16.01 9.95
N PRO A 17 -24.50 14.78 10.15
CA PRO A 17 -23.10 14.56 10.50
C PRO A 17 -22.14 15.00 9.37
N GLU A 18 -20.86 15.15 9.68
CA GLU A 18 -19.85 15.62 8.71
C GLU A 18 -19.68 14.68 7.49
N ALA A 19 -18.81 15.05 6.53
CA ALA A 19 -18.58 14.30 5.31
C ALA A 19 -18.30 12.80 5.60
N PRO A 20 -18.88 11.84 4.85
CA PRO A 20 -19.35 11.95 3.45
C PRO A 20 -20.86 12.17 3.24
N VAL A 21 -21.70 12.15 4.28
CA VAL A 21 -23.18 12.16 4.10
C VAL A 21 -23.69 13.49 3.52
N VAL A 22 -23.08 14.61 3.89
CA VAL A 22 -23.45 15.95 3.40
C VAL A 22 -23.26 16.06 1.89
N SER A 23 -22.11 15.60 1.37
CA SER A 23 -21.81 15.63 -0.06
C SER A 23 -22.74 14.70 -0.85
N LEU A 24 -23.07 13.53 -0.30
CA LEU A 24 -24.02 12.59 -0.90
C LEU A 24 -25.43 13.18 -0.97
N ALA A 25 -25.91 13.75 0.13
CA ALA A 25 -27.23 14.39 0.21
C ALA A 25 -27.33 15.54 -0.79
N MET A 26 -26.33 16.42 -0.83
CA MET A 26 -26.28 17.55 -1.76
C MET A 26 -26.36 17.07 -3.22
N GLY A 27 -25.52 16.11 -3.61
CA GLY A 27 -25.48 15.59 -4.98
C GLY A 27 -26.78 14.88 -5.40
N LEU A 28 -27.41 14.13 -4.49
CA LEU A 28 -28.68 13.46 -4.79
C LEU A 28 -29.85 14.44 -4.90
N MET A 29 -29.90 15.48 -4.05
CA MET A 29 -30.93 16.52 -4.12
C MET A 29 -30.81 17.34 -5.40
N GLU A 30 -29.60 17.77 -5.77
CA GLU A 30 -29.38 18.53 -7.01
C GLU A 30 -29.71 17.72 -8.28
N LYS A 31 -29.54 16.40 -8.23
CA LYS A 31 -29.78 15.50 -9.37
C LYS A 31 -31.25 15.10 -9.51
N HIS A 32 -31.89 14.70 -8.41
CA HIS A 32 -33.22 14.09 -8.43
C HIS A 32 -34.35 15.02 -7.99
N TYR A 33 -34.04 16.10 -7.28
CA TYR A 33 -34.99 17.10 -6.78
C TYR A 33 -34.68 18.51 -7.31
N LYS A 34 -34.17 18.58 -8.55
CA LYS A 34 -33.68 19.82 -9.20
C LYS A 34 -34.70 20.96 -9.33
N HIS A 35 -35.99 20.68 -9.20
CA HIS A 35 -37.08 21.66 -9.32
C HIS A 35 -37.73 22.00 -7.97
N SER A 36 -37.30 21.37 -6.88
CA SER A 36 -37.78 21.69 -5.53
C SER A 36 -37.22 23.02 -5.06
N THR A 37 -37.97 23.70 -4.21
CA THR A 37 -37.46 24.87 -3.47
C THR A 37 -36.42 24.42 -2.42
N LEU A 38 -35.62 25.36 -1.91
CA LEU A 38 -34.66 25.06 -0.85
C LEU A 38 -35.36 24.51 0.41
N ASP A 39 -36.49 25.11 0.79
CA ASP A 39 -37.27 24.69 1.96
C ASP A 39 -37.86 23.28 1.78
N GLU A 40 -38.36 22.95 0.59
CA GLU A 40 -38.82 21.59 0.27
C GLU A 40 -37.69 20.57 0.36
N ALA A 41 -36.51 20.91 -0.18
CA ALA A 41 -35.35 20.04 -0.15
C ALA A 41 -34.84 19.81 1.27
N LEU A 42 -34.76 20.86 2.09
CA LEU A 42 -34.37 20.76 3.50
C LEU A 42 -35.40 19.98 4.31
N LYS A 43 -36.70 20.16 4.04
CA LYS A 43 -37.76 19.37 4.69
C LYS A 43 -37.64 17.89 4.40
N ILE A 44 -37.37 17.51 3.15
CA ILE A 44 -37.11 16.10 2.77
C ILE A 44 -35.92 15.55 3.57
N LEU A 45 -34.82 16.30 3.63
CA LEU A 45 -33.62 15.87 4.35
C LEU A 45 -33.85 15.78 5.87
N SER A 46 -34.61 16.70 6.46
CA SER A 46 -35.00 16.64 7.88
C SER A 46 -35.83 15.39 8.18
N ASN A 47 -36.82 15.06 7.33
CA ASN A 47 -37.63 13.86 7.51
C ASN A 47 -36.78 12.58 7.45
N ILE A 48 -35.84 12.50 6.50
CA ILE A 48 -34.90 11.37 6.42
C ILE A 48 -34.03 11.28 7.67
N LYS A 49 -33.63 12.41 8.25
CA LYS A 49 -32.83 12.42 9.49
C LYS A 49 -33.63 11.98 10.71
N GLU A 50 -34.88 12.40 10.81
CA GLU A 50 -35.77 12.04 11.92
C GLU A 50 -36.15 10.56 11.89
N ALA A 51 -36.41 10.01 10.70
CA ALA A 51 -36.83 8.62 10.52
C ALA A 51 -36.10 7.93 9.36
N PRO A 52 -34.77 7.71 9.44
CA PRO A 52 -34.01 7.18 8.30
C PRO A 52 -34.41 5.76 7.92
N ALA A 53 -34.91 4.95 8.85
CA ALA A 53 -35.37 3.59 8.57
C ALA A 53 -36.49 3.54 7.51
N ASP A 54 -37.39 4.53 7.50
CA ASP A 54 -38.55 4.58 6.61
C ASP A 54 -38.17 4.83 5.14
N TYR A 55 -36.95 5.33 4.91
CA TYR A 55 -36.45 5.67 3.60
C TYR A 55 -35.48 4.63 3.02
N LEU A 56 -35.17 3.55 3.74
CA LEU A 56 -34.19 2.54 3.32
C LEU A 56 -34.49 1.95 1.93
N GLU A 57 -35.75 1.60 1.69
CA GLU A 57 -36.20 1.03 0.41
C GLU A 57 -36.40 2.08 -0.70
N HIS A 58 -36.23 3.37 -0.38
CA HIS A 58 -36.45 4.42 -1.36
C HIS A 58 -35.28 4.46 -2.38
N PRO A 59 -35.54 4.36 -3.70
CA PRO A 59 -34.52 4.14 -4.73
C PRO A 59 -33.43 5.23 -4.82
N VAL A 60 -33.78 6.46 -4.45
CA VAL A 60 -32.87 7.61 -4.39
C VAL A 60 -32.44 7.94 -2.96
N LEU A 61 -33.41 8.28 -2.10
CA LEU A 61 -33.20 8.74 -0.73
C LEU A 61 -32.65 7.67 0.23
N GLY A 62 -32.83 6.38 -0.05
CA GLY A 62 -32.31 5.29 0.79
C GLY A 62 -30.78 5.30 0.91
N LYS A 63 -30.09 5.86 -0.08
CA LYS A 63 -28.63 6.07 -0.02
C LYS A 63 -28.22 7.08 1.05
N ILE A 64 -29.04 8.11 1.27
CA ILE A 64 -28.83 9.11 2.33
C ILE A 64 -29.18 8.48 3.68
N ALA A 65 -30.34 7.83 3.75
CA ALA A 65 -30.83 7.16 4.95
C ALA A 65 -29.85 6.11 5.50
N ALA A 66 -29.27 5.29 4.63
CA ALA A 66 -28.27 4.27 5.01
C ALA A 66 -26.99 4.85 5.63
N GLN A 67 -26.67 6.14 5.39
CA GLN A 67 -25.54 6.82 6.03
C GLN A 67 -25.89 7.41 7.40
N LEU A 68 -27.19 7.64 7.66
CA LEU A 68 -27.69 8.24 8.90
C LEU A 68 -28.09 7.20 9.93
N LEU A 69 -28.47 6.01 9.49
CA LEU A 69 -28.64 4.88 10.39
C LEU A 69 -27.29 4.53 11.04
N PRO A 70 -27.31 4.10 12.33
CA PRO A 70 -26.16 3.40 12.87
C PRO A 70 -25.83 2.28 11.88
N LYS A 71 -24.59 2.28 11.37
CA LYS A 71 -24.11 1.14 10.61
C LYS A 71 -24.40 -0.09 11.47
N PRO A 72 -24.94 -1.18 10.90
CA PRO A 72 -25.07 -2.42 11.65
C PRO A 72 -23.76 -2.63 12.41
N SER A 73 -23.85 -2.65 13.74
CA SER A 73 -22.72 -3.11 14.54
C SER A 73 -22.35 -4.45 13.95
N ALA A 74 -21.06 -4.65 13.64
CA ALA A 74 -20.57 -5.97 13.27
C ALA A 74 -21.25 -7.01 14.18
N GLU A 75 -22.08 -7.87 13.61
CA GLU A 75 -22.71 -8.95 14.37
C GLU A 75 -21.56 -9.81 14.90
N GLY A 76 -21.36 -9.80 16.22
CA GLY A 76 -20.23 -10.50 16.83
C GLY A 76 -19.80 -9.90 18.17
N ALA A 77 -19.32 -10.79 19.05
CA ALA A 77 -18.60 -10.38 20.24
C ALA A 77 -17.28 -9.68 19.84
N GLU A 78 -16.84 -8.72 20.64
CA GLU A 78 -15.51 -8.15 20.48
C GLU A 78 -14.45 -9.22 20.74
N ILE A 79 -13.50 -9.37 19.83
CA ILE A 79 -12.40 -10.31 19.98
C ILE A 79 -11.39 -9.69 20.94
N SER A 80 -11.15 -10.37 22.07
CA SER A 80 -10.18 -9.91 23.06
C SER A 80 -8.74 -10.17 22.62
N LEU A 81 -7.83 -9.30 23.04
CA LEU A 81 -6.39 -9.48 22.85
C LEU A 81 -5.82 -10.43 23.91
N ASN A 82 -4.75 -11.14 23.56
CA ASN A 82 -3.99 -11.96 24.49
C ASN A 82 -3.32 -11.09 25.56
N GLN A 83 -3.34 -11.52 26.82
CA GLN A 83 -2.77 -10.75 27.95
C GLN A 83 -1.26 -10.54 27.82
N GLY A 84 -0.51 -11.59 27.44
CA GLY A 84 0.96 -11.57 27.36
C GLY A 84 1.54 -11.26 25.98
N GLY A 85 0.76 -11.47 24.90
CA GLY A 85 1.26 -11.42 23.52
C GLY A 85 2.42 -12.38 23.23
N ILE A 86 2.89 -12.38 22.00
CA ILE A 86 4.14 -13.06 21.61
C ILE A 86 5.36 -12.24 22.01
N THR A 87 6.50 -12.90 22.20
CA THR A 87 7.81 -12.24 22.27
C THR A 87 8.30 -11.88 20.88
N PHE A 88 8.95 -10.73 20.73
CA PHE A 88 9.54 -10.28 19.46
C PHE A 88 10.84 -9.51 19.69
N SER A 89 11.72 -9.53 18.68
CA SER A 89 12.99 -8.80 18.72
C SER A 89 12.80 -7.34 18.34
N VAL A 90 13.53 -6.45 19.03
CA VAL A 90 13.62 -5.02 18.67
C VAL A 90 15.06 -4.70 18.35
N PHE A 91 15.31 -4.23 17.14
CA PHE A 91 16.64 -3.83 16.68
C PHE A 91 16.76 -2.31 16.73
N GLY A 92 17.83 -1.77 17.32
CA GLY A 92 18.05 -0.32 17.39
C GLY A 92 17.04 0.43 18.27
N SER A 93 16.63 -0.17 19.38
CA SER A 93 15.55 0.31 20.26
C SER A 93 15.65 1.79 20.67
N GLU A 94 16.87 2.31 20.81
CA GLU A 94 17.21 3.68 21.17
C GLU A 94 16.78 4.72 20.12
N GLY A 95 16.61 4.31 18.86
CA GLY A 95 16.17 5.16 17.76
C GLY A 95 14.67 5.10 17.47
N ILE A 96 13.91 4.25 18.19
CA ILE A 96 12.50 3.98 17.87
C ILE A 96 11.58 4.77 18.80
N GLU A 97 10.63 5.49 18.20
CA GLU A 97 9.64 6.24 18.97
C GLU A 97 8.64 5.34 19.72
N ALA A 98 8.15 5.83 20.87
CA ALA A 98 7.23 5.08 21.73
C ALA A 98 5.92 4.66 21.02
N GLY A 99 5.45 5.45 20.06
CA GLY A 99 4.25 5.15 19.27
C GLY A 99 4.41 3.88 18.43
N ALA A 100 5.56 3.71 17.76
CA ALA A 100 5.86 2.52 16.97
C ALA A 100 5.98 1.27 17.84
N LEU A 101 6.66 1.39 18.98
CA LEU A 101 6.74 0.32 19.97
C LEU A 101 5.36 -0.10 20.46
N HIS A 102 4.51 0.87 20.83
CA HIS A 102 3.15 0.58 21.29
C HIS A 102 2.32 -0.13 20.21
N GLN A 103 2.42 0.28 18.94
CA GLN A 103 1.75 -0.41 17.83
C GLN A 103 2.21 -1.86 17.69
N MET A 104 3.52 -2.12 17.80
CA MET A 104 4.06 -3.48 17.71
C MET A 104 3.62 -4.34 18.91
N TYR A 105 3.63 -3.79 20.14
CA TYR A 105 3.14 -4.50 21.32
C TYR A 105 1.65 -4.85 21.22
N THR A 106 0.82 -3.96 20.67
CA THR A 106 -0.59 -4.24 20.42
C THR A 106 -0.76 -5.33 19.37
N ALA A 107 0.03 -5.32 18.29
CA ALA A 107 0.02 -6.35 17.26
C ALA A 107 0.48 -7.72 17.78
N ALA A 108 1.49 -7.75 18.65
CA ALA A 108 1.96 -8.97 19.30
C ALA A 108 0.90 -9.64 20.20
N LYS A 109 -0.14 -8.91 20.61
CA LYS A 109 -1.25 -9.43 21.43
C LYS A 109 -2.41 -9.98 20.61
N LEU A 110 -2.36 -9.94 19.28
CA LEU A 110 -3.41 -10.54 18.46
C LEU A 110 -3.45 -12.07 18.70
N PRO A 111 -4.63 -12.69 18.73
CA PRO A 111 -4.76 -14.14 18.93
C PRO A 111 -4.12 -14.96 17.81
N ILE A 112 -3.95 -14.37 16.63
CA ILE A 112 -3.32 -14.98 15.45
C ILE A 112 -1.80 -14.73 15.36
N ALA A 113 -1.20 -13.96 16.28
CA ALA A 113 0.22 -13.61 16.20
C ALA A 113 1.08 -14.83 16.57
N VAL A 114 2.11 -15.10 15.76
CA VAL A 114 3.03 -16.24 15.92
C VAL A 114 4.45 -15.77 16.23
N ALA A 115 4.96 -14.83 15.44
CA ALA A 115 6.29 -14.26 15.61
C ALA A 115 6.30 -12.79 15.17
N GLY A 116 7.33 -12.04 15.54
CA GLY A 116 7.48 -10.66 15.08
C GLY A 116 8.87 -10.11 15.27
N ALA A 117 9.11 -8.97 14.64
CA ALA A 117 10.31 -8.18 14.83
C ALA A 117 10.03 -6.70 14.54
N LEU A 118 10.82 -5.81 15.14
CA LEU A 118 10.77 -4.38 14.89
C LEU A 118 12.14 -3.89 14.43
N MET A 119 12.19 -3.30 13.24
CA MET A 119 13.41 -2.85 12.59
C MET A 119 13.89 -1.49 13.16
N PRO A 120 15.18 -1.13 13.01
CA PRO A 120 15.74 0.12 13.54
C PRO A 120 15.14 1.41 12.97
N ASP A 121 14.56 1.33 11.78
CA ASP A 121 13.92 2.45 11.07
C ASP A 121 12.43 2.62 11.44
N ALA A 122 11.98 1.95 12.51
CA ALA A 122 10.58 1.88 12.84
C ALA A 122 9.98 3.21 13.32
N HIS A 123 8.79 3.53 12.81
CA HIS A 123 8.02 4.72 13.16
C HIS A 123 6.51 4.47 13.00
N SER A 124 5.70 5.33 13.60
CA SER A 124 4.24 5.16 13.67
C SER A 124 3.61 5.11 12.29
N GLY A 125 2.70 4.14 12.11
CA GLY A 125 1.91 3.98 10.91
C GLY A 125 0.43 3.67 11.20
N TYR A 126 -0.26 3.06 10.25
CA TYR A 126 -1.63 2.56 10.40
C TYR A 126 -1.68 1.04 10.60
N GLY A 127 -2.09 0.53 11.77
CA GLY A 127 -2.04 -0.91 12.05
C GLY A 127 -0.64 -1.27 12.54
N LEU A 128 0.11 -2.06 11.77
CA LEU A 128 1.54 -2.26 12.07
C LEU A 128 2.32 -0.94 11.94
N PRO A 129 3.35 -0.73 12.78
CA PRO A 129 4.30 0.37 12.55
C PRO A 129 5.02 0.15 11.22
N ILE A 130 5.48 1.23 10.60
CA ILE A 130 6.48 1.13 9.53
C ILE A 130 7.77 0.63 10.20
N GLY A 131 8.51 -0.29 9.57
CA GLY A 131 9.57 -1.06 10.22
C GLY A 131 9.08 -2.31 10.96
N GLY A 132 7.77 -2.59 10.93
CA GLY A 132 7.17 -3.72 11.63
C GLY A 132 7.13 -5.00 10.79
N VAL A 133 7.45 -6.13 11.44
CA VAL A 133 7.30 -7.49 10.90
C VAL A 133 6.42 -8.30 11.84
N LEU A 134 5.35 -8.91 11.33
CA LEU A 134 4.46 -9.77 12.10
C LEU A 134 4.12 -11.04 11.30
N ALA A 135 4.49 -12.20 11.84
CA ALA A 135 4.05 -13.49 11.35
C ALA A 135 2.75 -13.90 12.05
N THR A 136 1.78 -14.36 11.28
CA THR A 136 0.47 -14.78 11.78
C THR A 136 0.06 -16.16 11.27
N GLU A 137 -0.78 -16.85 12.04
CA GLU A 137 -1.35 -18.14 11.66
C GLU A 137 -2.56 -17.95 10.73
N ASN A 138 -2.46 -18.45 9.50
CA ASN A 138 -3.53 -18.50 8.48
C ASN A 138 -4.35 -17.19 8.29
N ALA A 139 -3.75 -16.04 8.56
CA ALA A 139 -4.45 -14.77 8.59
C ALA A 139 -3.64 -13.69 7.89
N VAL A 140 -4.35 -12.72 7.30
CA VAL A 140 -3.74 -11.57 6.64
C VAL A 140 -4.39 -10.28 7.14
N ILE A 141 -3.57 -9.29 7.49
CA ILE A 141 -3.99 -8.00 8.03
C ILE A 141 -3.77 -6.95 6.93
N PRO A 142 -4.83 -6.41 6.29
CA PRO A 142 -4.65 -5.50 5.16
C PRO A 142 -3.83 -4.23 5.47
N TYR A 143 -4.03 -3.63 6.64
CA TYR A 143 -3.19 -2.50 7.10
C TYR A 143 -1.84 -2.91 7.68
N GLY A 144 -1.66 -4.21 8.00
CA GLY A 144 -0.37 -4.82 8.30
C GLY A 144 0.51 -4.97 7.05
N VAL A 145 -0.08 -5.07 5.86
CA VAL A 145 0.63 -4.94 4.58
C VAL A 145 0.92 -3.48 4.25
N GLY A 146 -0.05 -2.60 4.51
CA GLY A 146 0.03 -1.17 4.21
C GLY A 146 -0.78 -0.77 2.97
N VAL A 147 -0.95 0.53 2.79
CA VAL A 147 -1.82 1.09 1.74
C VAL A 147 -1.18 1.05 0.35
N ASP A 148 0.15 1.16 0.25
CA ASP A 148 0.87 1.00 -1.01
C ASP A 148 1.39 -0.42 -1.11
N ILE A 149 0.47 -1.35 -1.39
CA ILE A 149 0.75 -2.78 -1.52
C ILE A 149 1.83 -3.00 -2.58
N GLY A 150 2.85 -3.78 -2.25
CA GLY A 150 3.94 -4.12 -3.17
C GLY A 150 4.90 -2.95 -3.45
N CYS A 151 4.85 -1.88 -2.65
CA CYS A 151 5.88 -0.84 -2.69
C CYS A 151 7.26 -1.50 -2.55
N ARG A 152 8.20 -1.06 -3.38
CA ARG A 152 9.47 -1.76 -3.60
C ARG A 152 10.56 -0.85 -4.13
N MET A 153 11.79 -1.32 -3.98
CA MET A 153 12.96 -0.78 -4.64
C MET A 153 13.32 -1.67 -5.83
N CYS A 154 13.74 -1.07 -6.95
CA CYS A 154 14.31 -1.80 -8.08
C CYS A 154 15.55 -1.06 -8.59
N LEU A 155 16.68 -1.76 -8.68
CA LEU A 155 17.97 -1.26 -9.14
C LEU A 155 18.41 -2.02 -10.38
N SER A 156 18.63 -1.33 -11.49
CA SER A 156 19.35 -1.86 -12.65
C SER A 156 20.78 -1.32 -12.67
N VAL A 157 21.78 -2.21 -12.71
CA VAL A 157 23.20 -1.85 -12.81
C VAL A 157 23.64 -1.92 -14.27
N PHE A 158 24.23 -0.85 -14.79
CA PHE A 158 24.70 -0.75 -16.18
C PHE A 158 26.22 -0.59 -16.25
N ASP A 159 26.82 -1.29 -17.21
CA ASP A 159 28.22 -1.09 -17.59
C ASP A 159 28.36 0.17 -18.47
N LEU A 160 28.42 1.31 -17.80
CA LEU A 160 28.57 2.63 -18.41
C LEU A 160 29.63 3.44 -17.64
N PRO A 161 30.41 4.29 -18.32
CA PRO A 161 31.40 5.13 -17.64
C PRO A 161 30.74 6.11 -16.67
N VAL A 162 31.09 6.06 -15.38
CA VAL A 162 30.50 6.91 -14.33
C VAL A 162 30.62 8.41 -14.63
N LYS A 163 31.71 8.84 -15.29
CA LYS A 163 31.91 10.22 -15.77
C LYS A 163 30.78 10.74 -16.66
N ASP A 164 29.99 9.84 -17.28
CA ASP A 164 28.85 10.23 -18.10
C ASP A 164 27.73 10.82 -17.25
N LEU A 165 27.58 10.45 -15.97
CA LEU A 165 26.54 11.03 -15.09
C LEU A 165 26.70 12.55 -14.97
N GLU A 166 27.93 13.02 -14.77
CA GLU A 166 28.23 14.45 -14.70
C GLU A 166 28.23 15.08 -16.10
N GLY A 167 28.95 14.46 -17.05
CA GLY A 167 29.12 15.01 -18.41
C GLY A 167 27.85 15.02 -19.25
N LYS A 168 26.82 14.23 -18.88
CA LYS A 168 25.55 14.08 -19.61
C LYS A 168 24.34 14.11 -18.68
N SER A 169 24.42 14.83 -17.56
CA SER A 169 23.34 14.93 -16.57
C SER A 169 21.98 15.29 -17.17
N GLY A 170 21.94 16.23 -18.13
CA GLY A 170 20.71 16.60 -18.85
C GLY A 170 20.10 15.45 -19.67
N PHE A 171 20.91 14.55 -20.22
CA PHE A 171 20.42 13.36 -20.93
C PHE A 171 19.78 12.36 -19.96
N PHE A 172 20.39 12.09 -18.81
CA PHE A 172 19.85 11.18 -17.81
C PHE A 172 18.56 11.71 -17.18
N ALA A 173 18.53 13.01 -16.82
CA ALA A 173 17.34 13.66 -16.30
C ALA A 173 16.17 13.60 -17.29
N ARG A 174 16.43 13.92 -18.57
CA ARG A 174 15.42 13.81 -19.63
C ARG A 174 14.95 12.37 -19.83
N THR A 175 15.86 11.40 -19.78
CA THR A 175 15.52 9.97 -19.93
C THR A 175 14.54 9.51 -18.85
N ILE A 176 14.71 9.96 -17.60
CA ILE A 176 13.73 9.68 -16.53
C ILE A 176 12.37 10.33 -16.86
N GLN A 177 12.38 11.61 -17.21
CA GLN A 177 11.15 12.39 -17.48
C GLN A 177 10.35 11.85 -18.68
N GLU A 178 11.01 11.26 -19.67
CA GLU A 178 10.37 10.66 -20.84
C GLU A 178 9.74 9.29 -20.56
N HIS A 179 10.26 8.55 -19.57
CA HIS A 179 9.91 7.13 -19.37
C HIS A 179 9.09 6.81 -18.12
N THR A 180 8.94 7.77 -17.19
CA THR A 180 8.00 7.67 -16.08
C THR A 180 7.24 8.98 -15.88
N LEU A 181 6.12 8.91 -15.15
CA LEU A 181 5.34 10.07 -14.73
C LEU A 181 5.24 10.13 -13.21
N PHE A 182 5.39 11.34 -12.69
CA PHE A 182 5.22 11.66 -11.27
C PHE A 182 3.90 12.40 -11.03
N GLY A 183 3.44 12.39 -9.79
CA GLY A 183 2.22 13.05 -9.34
C GLY A 183 1.04 12.11 -9.12
N SER A 184 0.16 12.52 -8.22
CA SER A 184 -1.07 11.79 -7.90
C SER A 184 -2.00 11.75 -9.11
N GLY A 185 -2.34 10.56 -9.58
CA GLY A 185 -3.27 10.37 -10.70
C GLY A 185 -2.65 10.56 -12.08
N ALA A 186 -1.32 10.72 -12.18
CA ALA A 186 -0.63 10.74 -13.47
C ALA A 186 -0.92 9.46 -14.27
N GLN A 187 -1.09 9.63 -15.58
CA GLN A 187 -1.51 8.59 -16.52
C GLN A 187 -0.84 8.82 -17.88
N PHE A 188 -0.43 7.74 -18.54
CA PHE A 188 0.04 7.81 -19.92
C PHE A 188 -1.14 7.94 -20.88
N GLY A 189 -0.98 8.77 -21.92
CA GLY A 189 -1.92 8.81 -23.04
C GLY A 189 -1.94 7.51 -23.85
N ARG A 190 -0.78 6.84 -23.95
CA ARG A 190 -0.62 5.49 -24.49
C ARG A 190 0.08 4.61 -23.46
N ALA A 191 -0.67 3.69 -22.87
CA ALA A 191 -0.15 2.73 -21.90
C ALA A 191 0.86 1.76 -22.52
N ALA A 192 1.80 1.28 -21.71
CA ALA A 192 2.57 0.09 -22.04
C ALA A 192 1.65 -1.14 -21.95
N ASP A 193 1.96 -2.17 -22.73
CA ASP A 193 1.33 -3.48 -22.59
C ASP A 193 2.24 -4.38 -21.74
N HIS A 194 1.64 -5.18 -20.87
CA HIS A 194 2.35 -6.08 -19.96
C HIS A 194 1.42 -7.22 -19.52
N GLU A 195 1.95 -8.44 -19.38
CA GLU A 195 1.19 -9.65 -19.05
C GLU A 195 0.33 -9.53 -17.78
N VAL A 196 0.81 -8.79 -16.78
CA VAL A 196 0.07 -8.53 -15.53
C VAL A 196 -1.32 -7.95 -15.77
N LEU A 197 -1.49 -7.14 -16.82
CA LEU A 197 -2.75 -6.50 -17.16
C LEU A 197 -3.75 -7.48 -17.82
N HIS A 198 -3.31 -8.68 -18.20
CA HIS A 198 -4.14 -9.71 -18.82
C HIS A 198 -4.55 -10.81 -17.82
N ARG A 199 -4.20 -10.67 -16.54
CA ARG A 199 -4.59 -11.63 -15.51
C ARG A 199 -6.10 -11.63 -15.30
N ASP A 200 -6.69 -12.83 -15.29
CA ASP A 200 -8.13 -13.04 -15.05
C ASP A 200 -8.60 -12.48 -13.70
N THR A 201 -7.69 -12.36 -12.72
CA THR A 201 -7.95 -11.77 -11.41
C THR A 201 -8.52 -10.36 -11.46
N PHE A 202 -8.26 -9.57 -12.52
CA PHE A 202 -8.93 -8.29 -12.70
C PHE A 202 -10.44 -8.39 -12.87
N SER A 203 -10.97 -9.54 -13.30
CA SER A 203 -12.39 -9.79 -13.52
C SER A 203 -13.08 -10.49 -12.36
N GLU A 204 -12.34 -10.97 -11.36
CA GLU A 204 -12.89 -11.76 -10.23
C GLU A 204 -13.80 -10.94 -9.31
N THR A 205 -13.50 -9.65 -9.09
CA THR A 205 -14.32 -8.79 -8.22
C THR A 205 -14.72 -7.48 -8.89
N PRO A 206 -15.88 -6.88 -8.51
CA PRO A 206 -16.28 -5.57 -9.02
C PRO A 206 -15.24 -4.47 -8.75
N LEU A 207 -14.53 -4.57 -7.61
CA LEU A 207 -13.46 -3.64 -7.25
C LEU A 207 -12.33 -3.68 -8.27
N LEU A 208 -11.77 -4.85 -8.54
CA LEU A 208 -10.64 -5.01 -9.45
C LEU A 208 -11.02 -4.66 -10.89
N LYS A 209 -12.22 -5.08 -11.31
CA LYS A 209 -12.76 -4.75 -12.65
C LYS A 209 -12.88 -3.25 -12.86
N GLY A 210 -13.33 -2.52 -11.83
CA GLY A 210 -13.42 -1.05 -11.85
C GLY A 210 -12.05 -0.35 -11.87
N LEU A 211 -10.99 -1.00 -11.39
CA LEU A 211 -9.64 -0.44 -11.34
C LEU A 211 -8.80 -0.77 -12.58
N HIS A 212 -9.17 -1.79 -13.35
CA HIS A 212 -8.36 -2.33 -14.46
C HIS A 212 -7.98 -1.29 -15.52
N ALA A 213 -8.95 -0.50 -16.01
CA ALA A 213 -8.68 0.54 -17.00
C ALA A 213 -7.75 1.64 -16.48
N ARG A 214 -7.80 1.92 -15.17
CA ARG A 214 -6.87 2.86 -14.52
C ARG A 214 -5.49 2.24 -14.37
N ALA A 215 -5.40 0.97 -13.98
CA ALA A 215 -4.14 0.23 -13.90
C ALA A 215 -3.41 0.24 -15.25
N TRP A 216 -4.12 -0.01 -16.35
CA TRP A 216 -3.57 0.15 -17.70
C TRP A 216 -2.88 1.50 -17.91
N LYS A 217 -3.58 2.60 -17.59
CA LYS A 217 -3.06 3.96 -17.81
C LYS A 217 -1.94 4.37 -16.85
N GLN A 218 -1.82 3.71 -15.70
CA GLN A 218 -0.83 4.00 -14.67
C GLN A 218 0.38 3.07 -14.69
N LEU A 219 0.39 2.05 -15.56
CA LEU A 219 1.50 1.12 -15.67
C LEU A 219 2.78 1.87 -16.08
N GLY A 220 3.84 1.71 -15.27
CA GLY A 220 5.12 2.38 -15.47
C GLY A 220 5.15 3.85 -15.03
N THR A 221 4.20 4.29 -14.20
CA THR A 221 4.25 5.60 -13.53
C THR A 221 4.83 5.44 -12.12
N SER A 222 5.65 6.41 -11.68
CA SER A 222 6.23 6.40 -10.33
C SER A 222 5.25 6.91 -9.27
N GLY A 223 4.34 7.81 -9.65
CA GLY A 223 3.34 8.36 -8.73
C GLY A 223 3.89 9.46 -7.83
N SER A 224 3.46 9.48 -6.56
CA SER A 224 3.67 10.59 -5.62
C SER A 224 4.03 10.08 -4.23
N GLY A 225 4.37 11.00 -3.32
CA GLY A 225 4.81 10.67 -1.97
C GLY A 225 6.34 10.60 -1.91
N ASN A 226 6.88 9.57 -1.28
CA ASN A 226 8.32 9.30 -1.22
C ASN A 226 8.84 8.54 -2.45
N HIS A 227 8.08 8.48 -3.54
CA HIS A 227 8.45 7.73 -4.73
C HIS A 227 9.40 8.52 -5.61
N PHE A 228 10.43 7.85 -6.14
CA PHE A 228 11.46 8.48 -6.97
C PHE A 228 12.01 7.52 -8.03
N VAL A 229 12.70 8.10 -9.02
CA VAL A 229 13.57 7.39 -9.96
C VAL A 229 14.81 8.24 -10.12
N GLU A 230 15.98 7.64 -9.94
CA GLU A 230 17.24 8.35 -9.99
C GLU A 230 18.33 7.51 -10.65
N PHE A 231 19.29 8.21 -11.25
CA PHE A 231 20.56 7.62 -11.63
C PHE A 231 21.58 7.93 -10.54
N GLY A 232 22.39 6.93 -10.20
CA GLY A 232 23.42 7.03 -9.18
C GLY A 232 24.65 6.21 -9.50
N VAL A 233 25.67 6.36 -8.67
CA VAL A 233 26.88 5.54 -8.72
C VAL A 233 26.65 4.28 -7.91
N VAL A 234 26.98 3.12 -8.49
CA VAL A 234 26.98 1.84 -7.78
C VAL A 234 28.42 1.38 -7.65
N THR A 235 28.90 1.26 -6.42
CA THR A 235 30.25 0.74 -6.12
C THR A 235 30.14 -0.68 -5.61
N VAL A 236 30.93 -1.58 -6.20
CA VAL A 236 31.08 -2.96 -5.79
C VAL A 236 32.53 -3.16 -5.40
N ASP A 237 32.82 -3.20 -4.10
CA ASP A 237 34.19 -3.25 -3.60
C ASP A 237 34.87 -4.59 -3.89
N GLU A 238 34.12 -5.68 -3.76
CA GLU A 238 34.59 -7.04 -4.02
C GLU A 238 33.55 -7.86 -4.78
N SER A 239 34.02 -8.86 -5.53
CA SER A 239 33.12 -9.73 -6.29
C SER A 239 32.31 -10.62 -5.34
N ASP A 240 30.98 -10.53 -5.43
CA ASP A 240 30.06 -11.35 -4.65
C ASP A 240 29.29 -12.29 -5.58
N ALA A 241 29.28 -13.58 -5.24
CA ALA A 241 28.67 -14.62 -6.08
C ALA A 241 27.14 -14.47 -6.21
N VAL A 242 26.47 -13.88 -5.22
CA VAL A 242 25.02 -13.68 -5.22
C VAL A 242 24.63 -12.44 -6.01
N LEU A 243 25.39 -11.35 -5.84
CA LEU A 243 25.22 -10.15 -6.65
C LEU A 243 25.56 -10.43 -8.12
N GLY A 244 26.60 -11.24 -8.37
CA GLY A 244 26.92 -11.76 -9.69
C GLY A 244 27.52 -10.73 -10.64
N ILE A 245 28.09 -9.65 -10.13
CA ILE A 245 28.82 -8.63 -10.91
C ILE A 245 30.24 -8.46 -10.37
N PRO A 246 31.24 -8.17 -11.24
CA PRO A 246 32.61 -7.93 -10.79
C PRO A 246 32.73 -6.72 -9.86
N ALA A 247 33.84 -6.66 -9.13
CA ALA A 247 34.24 -5.44 -8.42
C ALA A 247 34.45 -4.30 -9.42
N GLY A 248 33.94 -3.11 -9.10
CA GLY A 248 33.97 -1.98 -9.99
C GLY A 248 33.00 -0.86 -9.60
N VAL A 249 32.98 0.18 -10.44
CA VAL A 249 32.10 1.33 -10.27
C VAL A 249 31.23 1.47 -11.51
N TYR A 250 29.91 1.49 -11.31
CA TYR A 250 28.89 1.38 -12.35
C TYR A 250 27.88 2.53 -12.25
N ILE A 251 27.04 2.67 -13.28
CA ILE A 251 25.85 3.51 -13.22
C ILE A 251 24.65 2.62 -12.82
N GLY A 252 23.92 3.03 -11.78
CA GLY A 252 22.66 2.43 -11.37
C GLY A 252 21.47 3.29 -11.77
N LEU A 253 20.38 2.66 -12.21
CA LEU A 253 19.05 3.26 -12.20
C LEU A 253 18.28 2.66 -11.02
N LEU A 254 17.99 3.48 -10.02
CA LEU A 254 17.19 3.11 -8.85
C LEU A 254 15.80 3.69 -8.97
N SER A 255 14.77 2.89 -8.75
CA SER A 255 13.40 3.36 -8.66
C SER A 255 12.72 2.85 -7.39
N HIS A 256 11.90 3.72 -6.80
CA HIS A 256 11.08 3.45 -5.63
C HIS A 256 9.64 3.82 -5.93
N SER A 257 8.76 2.82 -5.99
CA SER A 257 7.32 3.02 -6.16
C SER A 257 6.54 1.77 -5.76
N GLY A 258 5.23 1.77 -5.98
CA GLY A 258 4.35 0.67 -5.62
C GLY A 258 3.19 0.53 -6.58
N SER A 259 2.12 -0.13 -6.14
CA SER A 259 0.98 -0.49 -7.00
C SER A 259 0.00 0.65 -7.27
N ARG A 260 0.34 1.88 -6.86
CA ARG A 260 -0.43 3.10 -7.15
C ARG A 260 -1.86 3.03 -6.63
N ALA A 261 -2.81 3.54 -7.41
CA ALA A 261 -4.21 3.53 -7.01
C ALA A 261 -4.76 2.11 -6.87
N LEU A 262 -4.19 1.11 -7.55
CA LEU A 262 -4.63 -0.27 -7.46
C LEU A 262 -4.50 -0.78 -6.02
N GLY A 263 -3.28 -0.80 -5.46
CA GLY A 263 -3.06 -1.24 -4.07
C GLY A 263 -3.78 -0.39 -3.05
N ALA A 264 -3.79 0.94 -3.21
CA ALA A 264 -4.48 1.83 -2.28
C ALA A 264 -5.98 1.53 -2.19
N ASN A 265 -6.66 1.26 -3.32
CA ASN A 265 -8.08 0.93 -3.30
C ASN A 265 -8.32 -0.48 -2.74
N ILE A 266 -7.45 -1.44 -3.03
CA ILE A 266 -7.52 -2.81 -2.47
C ILE A 266 -7.34 -2.76 -0.95
N ALA A 267 -6.28 -2.14 -0.44
CA ALA A 267 -5.99 -2.04 0.99
C ALA A 267 -7.14 -1.37 1.75
N ASN A 268 -7.65 -0.24 1.25
CA ASN A 268 -8.75 0.49 1.91
C ASN A 268 -10.06 -0.32 1.92
N HIS A 269 -10.37 -1.01 0.82
CA HIS A 269 -11.56 -1.86 0.74
C HIS A 269 -11.49 -3.00 1.75
N TYR A 270 -10.44 -3.83 1.67
CA TYR A 270 -10.35 -5.03 2.51
C TYR A 270 -10.06 -4.72 3.97
N THR A 271 -9.47 -3.56 4.31
CA THR A 271 -9.42 -3.10 5.70
C THR A 271 -10.81 -2.83 6.26
N LYS A 272 -11.69 -2.20 5.46
CA LYS A 272 -13.07 -1.96 5.88
C LYS A 272 -13.80 -3.29 6.08
N VAL A 273 -13.63 -4.24 5.15
CA VAL A 273 -14.20 -5.60 5.25
C VAL A 273 -13.69 -6.30 6.51
N ALA A 274 -12.38 -6.32 6.74
CA ALA A 274 -11.78 -6.93 7.93
C ALA A 274 -12.35 -6.36 9.23
N LYS A 275 -12.48 -5.02 9.34
CA LYS A 275 -13.08 -4.36 10.50
C LYS A 275 -14.58 -4.64 10.68
N GLN A 276 -15.29 -4.95 9.60
CA GLN A 276 -16.70 -5.33 9.66
C GLN A 276 -16.87 -6.79 10.11
N LEU A 277 -15.97 -7.68 9.70
CA LEU A 277 -16.00 -9.09 10.09
C LEU A 277 -15.41 -9.34 11.48
N ARG A 278 -14.42 -8.54 11.88
CA ARG A 278 -13.66 -8.74 13.12
C ARG A 278 -13.58 -7.45 13.93
N ARG A 279 -14.41 -7.37 14.97
CA ARG A 279 -14.40 -6.26 15.91
C ARG A 279 -13.30 -6.47 16.95
N LEU A 280 -12.31 -5.60 16.93
CA LEU A 280 -11.23 -5.53 17.93
C LEU A 280 -11.40 -4.27 18.80
N PRO A 281 -10.76 -4.23 19.98
CA PRO A 281 -10.63 -3.00 20.78
C PRO A 281 -10.12 -1.83 19.94
N SER A 282 -10.44 -0.60 20.34
CA SER A 282 -10.15 0.61 19.56
C SER A 282 -8.67 0.74 19.19
N GLU A 283 -7.76 0.44 20.12
CA GLU A 283 -6.30 0.43 19.92
C GLU A 283 -5.83 -0.57 18.85
N ALA A 284 -6.55 -1.69 18.68
CA ALA A 284 -6.21 -2.76 17.76
C ALA A 284 -7.13 -2.79 16.52
N SER A 285 -8.07 -1.86 16.39
CA SER A 285 -9.05 -1.86 15.29
C SER A 285 -8.41 -1.87 13.90
N ASN A 286 -7.27 -1.22 13.72
CA ASN A 286 -6.50 -1.20 12.46
C ASN A 286 -5.73 -2.51 12.19
N LEU A 287 -5.77 -3.47 13.11
CA LEU A 287 -5.14 -4.79 12.99
C LEU A 287 -6.17 -5.90 12.70
N ALA A 288 -7.41 -5.54 12.37
CA ALA A 288 -8.42 -6.50 11.95
C ALA A 288 -7.92 -7.29 10.73
N TRP A 289 -8.13 -8.61 10.75
CA TRP A 289 -7.60 -9.54 9.76
C TRP A 289 -8.70 -10.21 8.93
N LEU A 290 -8.27 -10.94 7.92
CA LEU A 290 -9.04 -11.90 7.14
C LEU A 290 -8.32 -13.23 7.21
N THR A 291 -9.01 -14.34 7.44
CA THR A 291 -8.37 -15.66 7.44
C THR A 291 -8.39 -16.24 6.03
N LEU A 292 -7.38 -17.02 5.65
CA LEU A 292 -7.23 -17.48 4.27
C LEU A 292 -8.14 -18.67 3.91
N ASP A 293 -8.99 -19.09 4.84
CA ASP A 293 -10.09 -20.04 4.65
C ASP A 293 -11.45 -19.36 4.43
N GLU A 294 -11.53 -18.03 4.62
CA GLU A 294 -12.72 -17.23 4.33
C GLU A 294 -12.68 -16.68 2.89
N GLN A 295 -13.86 -16.52 2.30
CA GLN A 295 -14.01 -15.95 0.95
C GLN A 295 -13.31 -14.59 0.84
N GLU A 296 -13.53 -13.69 1.81
CA GLU A 296 -12.96 -12.35 1.83
C GLU A 296 -11.43 -12.37 1.97
N GLY A 297 -10.90 -13.35 2.73
CA GLY A 297 -9.45 -13.53 2.88
C GLY A 297 -8.79 -14.06 1.61
N ILE A 298 -9.42 -15.02 0.93
CA ILE A 298 -8.97 -15.52 -0.37
C ILE A 298 -8.99 -14.39 -1.41
N GLU A 299 -10.08 -13.63 -1.47
CA GLU A 299 -10.20 -12.49 -2.38
C GLU A 299 -9.12 -11.43 -2.12
N TYR A 300 -8.92 -11.03 -0.86
CA TYR A 300 -7.87 -10.07 -0.53
C TYR A 300 -6.48 -10.62 -0.87
N TRP A 301 -6.21 -11.90 -0.58
CA TRP A 301 -4.94 -12.53 -0.90
C TRP A 301 -4.64 -12.47 -2.40
N ASN A 302 -5.61 -12.82 -3.25
CA ASN A 302 -5.46 -12.74 -4.70
C ASN A 302 -5.28 -11.29 -5.18
N ALA A 303 -6.07 -10.36 -4.65
CA ALA A 303 -5.98 -8.94 -4.98
C ALA A 303 -4.63 -8.33 -4.56
N MET A 304 -4.12 -8.68 -3.38
CA MET A 304 -2.82 -8.27 -2.87
C MET A 304 -1.69 -8.79 -3.77
N ASN A 305 -1.74 -10.06 -4.16
CA ASN A 305 -0.76 -10.65 -5.09
C ASN A 305 -0.79 -9.98 -6.46
N LEU A 306 -1.97 -9.72 -7.02
CA LEU A 306 -2.12 -8.95 -8.25
C LEU A 306 -1.50 -7.55 -8.13
N ALA A 307 -1.74 -6.85 -7.02
CA ALA A 307 -1.15 -5.54 -6.77
C ALA A 307 0.38 -5.61 -6.63
N GLY A 308 0.90 -6.64 -5.97
CA GLY A 308 2.32 -6.94 -5.89
C GLY A 308 2.94 -7.05 -7.28
N ASP A 309 2.44 -7.97 -8.10
CA ASP A 309 2.95 -8.20 -9.46
C ASP A 309 2.82 -6.95 -10.33
N TYR A 310 1.72 -6.21 -10.19
CA TYR A 310 1.52 -4.94 -10.90
C TYR A 310 2.56 -3.89 -10.50
N ALA A 311 2.94 -3.81 -9.22
CA ALA A 311 4.03 -2.94 -8.79
C ALA A 311 5.35 -3.34 -9.46
N SER A 312 5.70 -4.64 -9.50
CA SER A 312 6.91 -5.12 -10.18
C SER A 312 6.92 -4.75 -11.66
N ALA A 313 5.80 -4.99 -12.35
CA ALA A 313 5.62 -4.63 -13.75
C ALA A 313 5.81 -3.13 -14.02
N CYS A 314 5.35 -2.24 -13.11
CA CYS A 314 5.61 -0.81 -13.23
C CYS A 314 7.12 -0.52 -13.25
N HIS A 315 7.89 -1.12 -12.34
CA HIS A 315 9.34 -0.95 -12.29
C HIS A 315 10.02 -1.53 -13.54
N HIS A 316 9.67 -2.74 -13.96
CA HIS A 316 10.26 -3.38 -15.14
C HIS A 316 9.98 -2.57 -16.42
N VAL A 317 8.76 -2.04 -16.59
CA VAL A 317 8.43 -1.17 -17.73
C VAL A 317 9.31 0.09 -17.76
N ILE A 318 9.55 0.73 -16.62
CA ILE A 318 10.45 1.89 -16.53
C ILE A 318 11.88 1.48 -16.89
N HIS A 319 12.39 0.43 -16.24
CA HIS A 319 13.77 -0.03 -16.40
C HIS A 319 14.06 -0.50 -17.83
N ASP A 320 13.11 -1.19 -18.48
CA ASP A 320 13.25 -1.67 -19.86
C ASP A 320 13.26 -0.53 -20.87
N LYS A 321 12.40 0.47 -20.70
CA LYS A 321 12.37 1.66 -21.56
C LYS A 321 13.66 2.45 -21.44
N VAL A 322 14.13 2.65 -20.20
CA VAL A 322 15.41 3.32 -19.94
C VAL A 322 16.58 2.53 -20.53
N ALA A 323 16.65 1.22 -20.30
CA ALA A 323 17.69 0.36 -20.87
C ALA A 323 17.74 0.43 -22.41
N LYS A 324 16.57 0.47 -23.06
CA LYS A 324 16.46 0.67 -24.52
C LYS A 324 17.02 2.02 -24.95
N THR A 325 16.70 3.11 -24.25
CA THR A 325 17.24 4.46 -24.55
C THR A 325 18.75 4.54 -24.31
N LEU A 326 19.26 3.86 -23.28
CA LEU A 326 20.71 3.77 -23.02
C LEU A 326 21.43 2.88 -24.04
N GLY A 327 20.71 2.05 -24.80
CA GLY A 327 21.31 1.05 -25.70
C GLY A 327 22.15 0.02 -24.95
N ARG A 328 21.78 -0.29 -23.70
CA ARG A 328 22.51 -1.21 -22.81
C ARG A 328 21.52 -2.06 -22.03
N ARG A 329 21.81 -3.36 -21.92
CA ARG A 329 21.11 -4.23 -20.98
C ARG A 329 21.75 -4.09 -19.59
N PRO A 330 20.96 -4.16 -18.50
CA PRO A 330 21.54 -4.20 -17.17
C PRO A 330 22.38 -5.47 -16.97
N LEU A 331 23.54 -5.34 -16.32
CA LEU A 331 24.34 -6.47 -15.84
C LEU A 331 23.59 -7.27 -14.79
N ARG A 332 22.87 -6.54 -13.91
CA ARG A 332 22.09 -7.10 -12.81
C ARG A 332 20.90 -6.20 -12.53
N MET A 333 19.78 -6.83 -12.18
CA MET A 333 18.64 -6.18 -11.56
C MET A 333 18.47 -6.73 -10.15
N VAL A 334 18.35 -5.86 -9.17
CA VAL A 334 18.05 -6.20 -7.77
C VAL A 334 16.72 -5.55 -7.41
N GLU A 335 15.81 -6.31 -6.81
CA GLU A 335 14.47 -5.83 -6.49
C GLU A 335 14.01 -6.44 -5.16
N ASN A 336 13.42 -5.61 -4.30
CA ASN A 336 12.89 -6.07 -3.01
C ASN A 336 11.64 -5.27 -2.61
N HIS A 337 10.64 -6.00 -2.14
CA HIS A 337 9.42 -5.43 -1.59
C HIS A 337 9.67 -4.92 -0.16
N HIS A 338 8.89 -3.92 0.25
CA HIS A 338 8.85 -3.52 1.65
C HIS A 338 7.47 -3.31 2.26
N ASN A 339 6.38 -3.53 1.50
CA ASN A 339 5.00 -3.51 1.98
C ASN A 339 4.24 -4.70 1.38
N PHE A 340 4.27 -5.85 2.04
CA PHE A 340 3.61 -7.06 1.52
C PHE A 340 3.43 -8.13 2.62
N ALA A 341 2.64 -9.16 2.32
CA ALA A 341 2.56 -10.37 3.13
C ALA A 341 2.88 -11.61 2.29
N TRP A 342 3.67 -12.53 2.84
CA TRP A 342 4.07 -13.77 2.16
C TRP A 342 3.74 -14.99 2.99
N LYS A 343 3.50 -16.10 2.30
CA LYS A 343 3.46 -17.42 2.91
C LYS A 343 4.90 -17.92 3.06
N GLU A 344 5.34 -18.13 4.30
CA GLU A 344 6.72 -18.53 4.60
C GLU A 344 6.75 -19.66 5.64
N GLN A 345 7.89 -20.36 5.70
CA GLN A 345 8.17 -21.32 6.77
C GLN A 345 8.94 -20.61 7.89
N TRP A 346 8.46 -20.72 9.13
CA TRP A 346 9.12 -20.20 10.31
C TRP A 346 9.04 -21.23 11.43
N GLU A 347 10.20 -21.66 11.97
CA GLU A 347 10.31 -22.74 12.97
C GLU A 347 9.50 -24.02 12.61
N GLY A 348 9.52 -24.39 11.32
CA GLY A 348 8.81 -25.58 10.80
C GLY A 348 7.29 -25.42 10.66
N ARG A 349 6.76 -24.19 10.78
CA ARG A 349 5.35 -23.86 10.61
C ARG A 349 5.14 -22.96 9.40
N GLU A 350 4.08 -23.20 8.65
CA GLU A 350 3.63 -22.26 7.62
C GLU A 350 2.94 -21.06 8.28
N VAL A 351 3.43 -19.86 7.98
CA VAL A 351 2.94 -18.59 8.54
C VAL A 351 2.76 -17.55 7.45
N ILE A 352 1.94 -16.53 7.74
CA ILE A 352 1.79 -15.34 6.89
C ILE A 352 2.64 -14.21 7.48
N VAL A 353 3.75 -13.90 6.83
CA VAL A 353 4.70 -12.88 7.29
C VAL A 353 4.35 -11.55 6.66
N HIS A 354 3.83 -10.63 7.46
CA HIS A 354 3.59 -9.24 7.11
C HIS A 354 4.86 -8.45 7.29
N ARG A 355 5.26 -7.71 6.26
CA ARG A 355 6.33 -6.71 6.36
C ARG A 355 5.80 -5.38 5.88
N LYS A 356 5.90 -4.37 6.73
CA LYS A 356 5.49 -3.00 6.42
C LYS A 356 6.62 -2.05 6.75
N GLY A 357 7.20 -1.46 5.72
CA GLY A 357 8.50 -0.83 5.83
C GLY A 357 9.58 -1.80 6.32
N ALA A 358 9.53 -3.07 5.90
CA ALA A 358 10.58 -4.04 6.18
C ALA A 358 10.72 -4.95 4.97
N THR A 359 11.91 -5.48 4.71
CA THR A 359 12.19 -6.25 3.49
C THR A 359 12.61 -7.68 3.80
N PRO A 360 12.29 -8.67 2.94
CA PRO A 360 12.80 -10.02 3.09
C PRO A 360 14.34 -10.05 3.10
N ALA A 361 14.91 -10.81 4.03
CA ALA A 361 16.35 -10.93 4.27
C ALA A 361 16.74 -12.37 4.67
N GLY A 362 16.06 -13.35 4.05
CA GLY A 362 16.49 -14.75 4.08
C GLY A 362 17.92 -14.92 3.57
N GLU A 363 18.57 -16.03 3.89
CA GLU A 363 19.97 -16.27 3.52
C GLU A 363 20.18 -16.08 2.00
N GLY A 364 21.10 -15.18 1.64
CA GLY A 364 21.41 -14.91 0.24
C GLY A 364 20.38 -14.07 -0.52
N VAL A 365 19.26 -13.67 0.09
CA VAL A 365 18.27 -12.80 -0.56
C VAL A 365 18.87 -11.40 -0.71
N LEU A 366 18.96 -10.91 -1.95
CA LEU A 366 19.41 -9.54 -2.21
C LEU A 366 18.30 -8.54 -1.92
N GLY A 367 18.70 -7.37 -1.45
CA GLY A 367 17.79 -6.23 -1.28
C GLY A 367 18.51 -4.91 -1.42
N ILE A 368 17.73 -3.84 -1.43
CA ILE A 368 18.20 -2.46 -1.42
C ILE A 368 17.64 -1.79 -0.18
N ILE A 369 18.52 -1.20 0.61
CA ILE A 369 18.17 -0.33 1.74
C ILE A 369 18.56 1.09 1.36
N PRO A 370 17.61 1.94 0.90
CA PRO A 370 17.90 3.33 0.60
C PRO A 370 18.34 4.09 1.85
N GLY A 371 19.29 5.02 1.67
CA GLY A 371 19.65 6.01 2.66
C GLY A 371 18.62 7.16 2.69
N SER A 372 19.11 8.38 2.91
CA SER A 372 18.36 9.62 2.67
C SER A 372 18.67 10.16 1.27
N MET A 373 18.01 11.22 0.82
CA MET A 373 18.41 11.94 -0.41
C MET A 373 19.85 12.49 -0.35
N ALA A 374 20.46 12.56 0.84
CA ALA A 374 21.82 13.05 1.06
C ALA A 374 22.79 11.95 1.51
N SER A 375 22.37 10.68 1.56
CA SER A 375 23.20 9.58 2.08
C SER A 375 23.16 8.38 1.14
N PRO A 376 24.27 7.62 1.01
CA PRO A 376 24.27 6.41 0.20
C PRO A 376 23.20 5.39 0.65
N GLY A 377 22.61 4.70 -0.31
CA GLY A 377 21.90 3.44 -0.07
C GLY A 377 22.84 2.24 -0.16
N PHE A 378 22.36 1.08 0.27
CA PHE A 378 23.14 -0.16 0.32
C PHE A 378 22.45 -1.26 -0.49
N ILE A 379 23.24 -1.98 -1.29
CA ILE A 379 22.86 -3.31 -1.77
C ILE A 379 23.21 -4.28 -0.65
N VAL A 380 22.22 -5.00 -0.16
CA VAL A 380 22.38 -5.91 0.98
C VAL A 380 22.10 -7.35 0.56
N LYS A 381 22.65 -8.27 1.34
CA LYS A 381 22.41 -9.71 1.23
C LYS A 381 21.94 -10.23 2.58
N GLY A 382 20.79 -10.90 2.60
CA GLY A 382 20.18 -11.41 3.80
C GLY A 382 21.03 -12.48 4.48
N LYS A 383 21.03 -12.44 5.82
CA LYS A 383 21.72 -13.41 6.67
C LYS A 383 20.85 -14.62 7.03
N GLY A 384 19.53 -14.54 6.80
CA GLY A 384 18.60 -15.56 7.30
C GLY A 384 18.45 -15.53 8.82
N GLU A 385 18.45 -14.32 9.42
CA GLU A 385 18.32 -14.17 10.87
C GLU A 385 16.87 -14.49 11.31
N GLU A 386 16.70 -15.60 12.01
CA GLU A 386 15.38 -16.04 12.50
C GLU A 386 14.79 -15.08 13.52
N ALA A 387 15.64 -14.43 14.34
CA ALA A 387 15.21 -13.44 15.32
C ALA A 387 14.55 -12.19 14.68
N SER A 388 14.82 -11.92 13.40
CA SER A 388 14.15 -10.88 12.62
C SER A 388 13.04 -11.41 11.71
N VAL A 389 12.65 -12.69 11.87
CA VAL A 389 11.74 -13.40 10.94
C VAL A 389 12.26 -13.27 9.51
N ASN A 390 13.56 -13.48 9.33
CA ASN A 390 14.25 -13.37 8.05
C ASN A 390 13.99 -12.02 7.36
N SER A 391 14.07 -10.92 8.11
CA SER A 391 13.76 -9.58 7.62
C SER A 391 14.83 -8.54 7.95
N ALA A 392 14.85 -7.45 7.19
CA ALA A 392 15.72 -6.31 7.41
C ALA A 392 14.96 -4.97 7.30
N ALA A 393 15.61 -3.90 7.75
CA ALA A 393 15.17 -2.52 7.56
C ALA A 393 14.89 -2.21 6.07
N HIS A 394 14.00 -1.27 5.82
CA HIS A 394 13.64 -0.86 4.46
C HIS A 394 14.21 0.50 4.05
N GLY A 395 14.83 1.24 4.98
CA GLY A 395 15.50 2.49 4.70
C GLY A 395 16.21 3.06 5.93
N ALA A 396 16.50 4.36 5.89
CA ALA A 396 17.18 5.09 6.97
C ALA A 396 16.25 5.62 8.08
N GLY A 397 14.94 5.31 8.05
CA GLY A 397 13.95 5.90 8.96
C GLY A 397 13.60 7.35 8.63
N ARG A 398 12.82 8.00 9.50
CA ARG A 398 12.42 9.42 9.38
C ARG A 398 13.14 10.29 10.38
#